data_AF-A0A3S1XXY9-F1
#
_entry.id   AF-A0A3S1XXY9-F1
#
_cell.length_a   1.000
_cell.length_b   1.000
_cell.length_c   1.000
_cell.angle_alpha   90.00
_cell.angle_beta   90.00
_cell.angle_gamma   90.00
#
_symmetry.space_group_name_H-M   'P 1'
#
loop_
_entity.id
_entity.type
_entity.pdbx_description
1 polymer ?
#
loop_
_entity_poly.entity_id
_entity_poly.type
_entity_poly.pdbx_seq_one_letter_code
_entity_poly.pdbx_strand_id
1 'polypeptide(L)'
;MSGASYRISGAGRFSQAKTARFSFDGQSYAGIEGDTLASALLANGVHLVGRSFKYHRPRGILSAGAEEPNALVEIRRDAARKTPNVRATVQELYDGLEAQSQNRWPSLSFDVGAVNDIASPMFSAGFYYKTFMWPKAAWKSLYEPKIRAAAGLGVSPDQPDPDHYSSRYAHCDVLVLGGGAAGIAAALAAA
;
A
#
# COMPACT_ATOMS: atom_id res chain seq x y z
N MET A 1 14.99 -3.63 -18.81
CA MET A 1 15.27 -5.08 -18.92
C MET A 1 13.95 -5.79 -19.12
N SER A 2 13.71 -6.40 -20.28
CA SER A 2 12.53 -7.24 -20.52
C SER A 2 12.72 -8.58 -19.79
N GLY A 3 12.54 -8.55 -18.47
CA GLY A 3 12.52 -9.77 -17.67
C GLY A 3 11.31 -10.61 -18.07
N ALA A 4 11.50 -11.93 -18.15
CA ALA A 4 10.40 -12.85 -18.38
C ALA A 4 9.26 -12.57 -17.39
N SER A 5 8.02 -12.59 -17.88
CA SER A 5 6.87 -12.44 -17.01
C SER A 5 6.81 -13.63 -16.03
N TYR A 6 6.59 -13.34 -14.75
CA TYR A 6 6.36 -14.35 -13.72
C TYR A 6 4.89 -14.83 -13.71
N ARG A 7 4.09 -14.39 -14.70
CA ARG A 7 2.72 -14.85 -14.87
C ARG A 7 2.71 -16.25 -15.47
N ILE A 8 1.86 -17.12 -14.91
CA ILE A 8 1.62 -18.45 -15.45
C ILE A 8 0.88 -18.32 -16.78
N SER A 9 1.47 -18.86 -17.85
CA SER A 9 0.87 -18.83 -19.18
C SER A 9 -0.49 -19.55 -19.22
N GLY A 10 -1.50 -18.93 -19.83
CA GLY A 10 -2.84 -19.51 -20.00
C GLY A 10 -3.70 -19.61 -18.73
N ALA A 11 -3.23 -19.10 -17.59
CA ALA A 11 -3.96 -19.14 -16.33
C ALA A 11 -4.48 -17.75 -15.90
N GLY A 12 -5.51 -17.74 -15.04
CA GLY A 12 -6.12 -16.52 -14.50
C GLY A 12 -7.45 -16.16 -15.16
N ARG A 13 -8.12 -15.13 -14.63
CA ARG A 13 -9.49 -14.74 -15.05
C ARG A 13 -9.53 -13.83 -16.30
N PHE A 14 -8.38 -13.37 -16.78
CA PHE A 14 -8.29 -12.21 -17.68
C PHE A 14 -7.54 -12.53 -18.99
N SER A 15 -7.94 -13.61 -19.67
CA SER A 15 -7.27 -14.10 -20.90
C SER A 15 -7.32 -13.15 -22.10
N GLN A 16 -8.17 -12.12 -22.07
CA GLN A 16 -8.33 -11.11 -23.13
C GLN A 16 -8.20 -9.66 -22.61
N ALA A 17 -7.61 -9.47 -21.43
CA ALA A 17 -7.47 -8.13 -20.86
C ALA A 17 -6.47 -7.28 -21.64
N LYS A 18 -6.74 -5.97 -21.70
CA LYS A 18 -5.83 -4.99 -22.28
C LYS A 18 -4.61 -4.82 -21.38
N THR A 19 -3.49 -4.41 -21.97
CA THR A 19 -2.31 -3.99 -21.22
C THR A 19 -2.61 -2.70 -20.46
N ALA A 20 -2.24 -2.65 -19.19
CA ALA A 20 -2.24 -1.44 -18.37
C ALA A 20 -0.80 -1.12 -17.95
N ARG A 21 -0.29 0.06 -18.32
CA ARG A 21 1.05 0.52 -17.93
C ARG A 21 0.97 1.23 -16.59
N PHE A 22 1.96 1.02 -15.75
CA PHE A 22 2.04 1.67 -14.45
C PHE A 22 3.49 1.91 -14.06
N SER A 23 3.71 2.70 -13.02
CA SER A 23 5.03 2.89 -12.42
C SER A 23 5.01 2.58 -10.92
N PHE A 24 6.12 2.01 -10.45
CA PHE A 24 6.37 1.79 -9.03
C PHE A 24 7.77 2.28 -8.68
N ASP A 25 7.87 3.20 -7.71
CA ASP A 25 9.13 3.85 -7.32
C ASP A 25 9.89 4.47 -8.52
N GLY A 26 9.13 5.03 -9.48
CA GLY A 26 9.68 5.67 -10.69
C GLY A 26 10.10 4.70 -11.80
N GLN A 27 10.04 3.39 -11.57
CA GLN A 27 10.29 2.37 -12.59
C GLN A 27 8.99 1.99 -13.30
N SER A 28 9.00 1.95 -14.63
CA SER A 28 7.83 1.56 -15.43
C SER A 28 7.69 0.04 -15.56
N TYR A 29 6.44 -0.42 -15.51
CA TYR A 29 6.02 -1.81 -15.61
C TYR A 29 4.77 -1.94 -16.49
N ALA A 30 4.45 -3.18 -16.87
CA ALA A 30 3.21 -3.51 -17.56
C ALA A 30 2.45 -4.59 -16.79
N GLY A 31 1.16 -4.39 -16.61
CA GLY A 31 0.21 -5.38 -16.11
C GLY A 31 -0.94 -5.56 -17.10
N ILE A 32 -2.02 -6.18 -16.64
CA ILE A 32 -3.25 -6.34 -17.41
C ILE A 32 -4.44 -5.73 -16.67
N GLU A 33 -5.42 -5.24 -17.42
CA GLU A 33 -6.69 -4.76 -16.86
C GLU A 33 -7.34 -5.85 -15.99
N GLY A 34 -7.82 -5.47 -14.79
CA GLY A 34 -8.32 -6.39 -13.77
C GLY A 34 -7.27 -6.92 -12.79
N ASP A 35 -5.97 -6.68 -13.02
CA ASP A 35 -4.97 -6.86 -11.97
C ASP A 35 -5.20 -5.91 -10.79
N THR A 36 -4.70 -6.32 -9.63
CA THR A 36 -4.38 -5.39 -8.56
C THR A 36 -2.94 -4.94 -8.71
N LEU A 37 -2.55 -3.81 -8.10
CA LEU A 37 -1.15 -3.40 -8.07
C LEU A 37 -0.24 -4.52 -7.53
N ALA A 38 -0.69 -5.26 -6.52
CA ALA A 38 0.05 -6.39 -5.97
C ALA A 38 0.25 -7.52 -7.00
N SER A 39 -0.81 -7.96 -7.70
CA SER A 39 -0.68 -9.03 -8.70
C SER A 39 0.19 -8.60 -9.89
N ALA A 40 0.10 -7.33 -10.29
CA ALA A 40 0.93 -6.75 -11.34
C ALA A 40 2.41 -6.69 -10.94
N LEU A 41 2.73 -6.27 -9.71
CA LEU A 41 4.10 -6.26 -9.19
C LEU A 41 4.68 -7.68 -9.14
N LEU A 42 3.94 -8.67 -8.63
CA LEU A 42 4.37 -10.07 -8.61
C LEU A 42 4.59 -10.62 -10.02
N ALA A 43 3.72 -10.30 -10.99
CA ALA A 43 3.87 -10.70 -12.38
C ALA A 43 5.14 -10.12 -13.05
N ASN A 44 5.68 -9.03 -12.49
CA ASN A 44 6.93 -8.40 -12.90
C ASN A 44 8.12 -8.78 -11.99
N GLY A 45 7.95 -9.75 -11.08
CA GLY A 45 9.02 -10.23 -10.18
C GLY A 45 9.36 -9.29 -9.03
N VAL A 46 8.49 -8.32 -8.73
CA VAL A 46 8.70 -7.37 -7.64
C VAL A 46 8.11 -7.93 -6.35
N HIS A 47 8.98 -8.42 -5.48
CA HIS A 47 8.60 -8.97 -4.16
C HIS A 47 8.81 -7.98 -3.01
N LEU A 48 9.80 -7.08 -3.13
CA LEU A 48 10.06 -6.05 -2.13
C LEU A 48 9.16 -4.85 -2.43
N VAL A 49 8.16 -4.62 -1.57
CA VAL A 49 7.15 -3.55 -1.78
C VAL A 49 7.18 -2.52 -0.65
N GLY A 50 7.74 -2.89 0.52
CA GLY A 50 7.83 -1.98 1.66
C GLY A 50 8.90 -2.39 2.66
N ARG A 51 8.95 -1.61 3.75
CA ARG A 51 9.84 -1.80 4.90
C ARG A 51 8.99 -1.78 6.16
N SER A 52 9.36 -2.57 7.17
CA SER A 52 8.63 -2.54 8.45
C SER A 52 8.77 -1.16 9.10
N PHE A 53 7.67 -0.57 9.60
CA PHE A 53 7.64 0.83 10.06
C PHE A 53 8.70 1.21 11.10
N LYS A 54 9.16 0.27 11.93
CA LYS A 54 10.10 0.56 13.03
C LYS A 54 11.54 0.11 12.75
N TYR A 55 11.68 -1.10 12.22
CA TYR A 55 12.98 -1.77 12.08
C TYR A 55 13.50 -1.75 10.64
N HIS A 56 12.73 -1.23 9.69
CA HIS A 56 13.08 -1.20 8.27
C HIS A 56 13.45 -2.58 7.68
N ARG A 57 12.91 -3.66 8.24
CA ARG A 57 13.04 -5.01 7.67
C ARG A 57 12.37 -5.07 6.30
N PRO A 58 12.96 -5.75 5.30
CA PRO A 58 12.32 -6.00 4.01
C PRO A 58 10.92 -6.58 4.20
N ARG A 59 9.93 -6.03 3.50
CA ARG A 59 8.54 -6.53 3.48
C ARG A 59 8.04 -6.69 2.05
N GLY A 60 7.39 -7.81 1.81
CA GLY A 60 6.69 -8.12 0.57
C GLY A 60 5.21 -8.33 0.78
N ILE A 61 4.51 -8.59 -0.31
CA ILE A 61 3.08 -8.92 -0.34
C ILE A 61 2.87 -10.22 0.45
N LEU A 62 1.93 -10.23 1.39
CA LEU A 62 1.65 -11.39 2.25
C LEU A 62 0.30 -12.05 1.93
N SER A 63 -0.65 -11.27 1.45
CA SER A 63 -2.05 -11.65 1.29
C SER A 63 -2.59 -11.24 -0.08
N ALA A 64 -3.92 -11.32 -0.27
CA ALA A 64 -4.57 -11.01 -1.55
C ALA A 64 -5.84 -10.15 -1.41
N GLY A 65 -6.06 -9.53 -0.24
CA GLY A 65 -7.24 -8.73 0.04
C GLY A 65 -7.00 -7.57 1.01
N ALA A 66 -8.07 -7.13 1.67
CA ALA A 66 -8.05 -6.01 2.61
C ALA A 66 -7.25 -6.29 3.90
N GLU A 67 -6.94 -7.55 4.16
CA GLU A 67 -6.14 -8.03 5.29
C GLU A 67 -4.63 -7.76 5.15
N GLU A 68 -4.17 -7.23 3.99
CA GLU A 68 -2.76 -6.99 3.70
C GLU A 68 -2.08 -6.06 4.72
N PRO A 69 -1.04 -6.54 5.44
CA PRO A 69 -0.37 -5.74 6.46
C PRO A 69 0.93 -5.07 5.99
N ASN A 70 1.51 -5.50 4.87
CA ASN A 70 2.87 -5.14 4.48
C ASN A 70 2.92 -4.20 3.27
N ALA A 71 2.22 -4.56 2.19
CA ALA A 71 2.30 -3.88 0.89
C ALA A 71 1.45 -2.59 0.87
N LEU A 72 1.83 -1.64 1.71
CA LEU A 72 1.23 -0.31 1.81
C LEU A 72 2.02 0.69 0.95
N VAL A 73 1.33 1.32 0.00
CA VAL A 73 1.91 2.24 -0.97
C VAL A 73 1.19 3.57 -0.97
N GLU A 74 1.86 4.59 -1.49
CA GLU A 74 1.22 5.85 -1.86
C GLU A 74 0.82 5.80 -3.33
N ILE A 75 -0.45 6.08 -3.62
CA ILE A 75 -0.94 6.22 -5.00
C ILE A 75 -0.96 7.69 -5.37
N ARG A 76 -0.38 8.03 -6.52
CA ARG A 76 -0.30 9.40 -7.02
C ARG A 76 -1.06 9.53 -8.33
N ARG A 77 -1.89 10.57 -8.42
CA ARG A 77 -2.50 11.01 -9.69
C ARG A 77 -1.98 12.39 -10.09
N ASP A 78 -1.83 13.28 -9.12
CA ASP A 78 -1.26 14.61 -9.30
C ASP A 78 -0.74 15.17 -7.95
N ALA A 79 -0.41 16.46 -7.92
CA ALA A 79 0.14 17.10 -6.73
C ALA A 79 -0.83 17.12 -5.53
N ALA A 80 -2.14 17.23 -5.78
CA ALA A 80 -3.19 17.27 -4.77
C ALA A 80 -3.76 15.88 -4.46
N ARG A 81 -3.86 15.01 -5.48
CA ARG A 81 -4.40 13.66 -5.36
C ARG A 81 -3.30 12.65 -5.08
N LYS A 82 -2.94 12.54 -3.79
CA LYS A 82 -2.05 11.49 -3.28
C LYS A 82 -2.73 10.75 -2.13
N THR A 83 -2.80 9.44 -2.22
CA THR A 83 -3.43 8.63 -1.18
C THR A 83 -2.38 7.72 -0.56
N PRO A 84 -1.91 8.02 0.67
CA PRO A 84 -0.97 7.16 1.37
C PRO A 84 -1.65 5.92 1.94
N ASN A 85 -0.84 4.91 2.30
CA ASN A 85 -1.25 3.69 2.99
C ASN A 85 -2.31 2.86 2.24
N VAL A 86 -2.37 2.98 0.91
CA VAL A 86 -3.21 2.11 0.08
C VAL A 86 -2.61 0.71 0.07
N ARG A 87 -3.45 -0.31 0.27
CA ARG A 87 -3.00 -1.71 0.14
C ARG A 87 -2.91 -2.06 -1.33
N ALA A 88 -1.73 -2.47 -1.78
CA ALA A 88 -1.52 -2.86 -3.18
C ALA A 88 -2.45 -4.00 -3.64
N THR A 89 -2.92 -4.83 -2.71
CA THR A 89 -3.84 -5.97 -2.93
C THR A 89 -5.29 -5.58 -3.22
N VAL A 90 -5.68 -4.33 -2.94
CA VAL A 90 -7.05 -3.83 -3.23
C VAL A 90 -7.04 -2.61 -4.16
N GLN A 91 -5.86 -2.11 -4.52
CA GLN A 91 -5.72 -1.10 -5.55
C GLN A 91 -5.85 -1.76 -6.92
N GLU A 92 -6.97 -1.52 -7.59
CA GLU A 92 -7.15 -1.89 -8.99
C GLU A 92 -6.12 -1.20 -9.87
N LEU A 93 -5.52 -1.96 -10.79
CA LEU A 93 -4.58 -1.43 -11.76
C LEU A 93 -5.32 -0.71 -12.88
N TYR A 94 -4.88 0.51 -13.20
CA TYR A 94 -5.34 1.26 -14.37
C TYR A 94 -4.14 1.80 -15.17
N ASP A 95 -4.34 2.09 -16.46
CA ASP A 95 -3.28 2.65 -17.30
C ASP A 95 -2.86 4.04 -16.79
N GLY A 96 -1.56 4.23 -16.58
CA GLY A 96 -0.99 5.44 -16.02
C GLY A 96 -0.96 5.49 -14.49
N LEU A 97 -1.26 4.40 -13.78
CA LEU A 97 -1.14 4.35 -12.32
C LEU A 97 0.32 4.62 -11.88
N GLU A 98 0.51 5.56 -10.95
CA GLU A 98 1.78 5.81 -10.28
C GLU A 98 1.68 5.41 -8.81
N ALA A 99 2.57 4.52 -8.36
CA ALA A 99 2.68 4.09 -6.98
C ALA A 99 4.09 4.29 -6.43
N GLN A 100 4.20 4.59 -5.13
CA GLN A 100 5.48 4.73 -4.44
C GLN A 100 5.51 3.93 -3.14
N SER A 101 6.66 3.32 -2.86
CA SER A 101 6.90 2.70 -1.56
C SER A 101 7.08 3.77 -0.49
N GLN A 102 6.67 3.45 0.74
CA GLN A 102 6.64 4.41 1.83
C GLN A 102 7.72 4.12 2.88
N ASN A 103 8.10 5.14 3.65
CA ASN A 103 9.07 5.09 4.74
C ASN A 103 10.38 4.35 4.41
N ARG A 104 11.12 4.85 3.42
CA ARG A 104 12.43 4.35 2.99
C ARG A 104 13.38 5.48 2.65
N TRP A 105 14.70 5.29 2.82
CA TRP A 105 15.70 6.26 2.35
C TRP A 105 17.07 5.64 2.10
N PRO A 106 17.76 5.97 0.98
CA PRO A 106 17.29 6.78 -0.15
C PRO A 106 16.34 6.02 -1.08
N SER A 107 16.38 4.69 -1.11
CA SER A 107 15.50 3.87 -1.96
C SER A 107 14.98 2.65 -1.20
N LEU A 108 14.00 1.95 -1.76
CA LEU A 108 13.44 0.77 -1.12
C LEU A 108 14.46 -0.37 -1.01
N SER A 109 15.30 -0.57 -2.03
CA SER A 109 16.35 -1.59 -2.05
C SER A 109 17.55 -1.22 -1.19
N PHE A 110 17.88 0.07 -1.11
CA PHE A 110 18.97 0.60 -0.30
C PHE A 110 18.39 1.53 0.79
N ASP A 111 17.91 0.92 1.88
CA ASP A 111 17.32 1.63 3.01
C ASP A 111 18.31 1.69 4.19
N VAL A 112 18.84 2.87 4.49
CA VAL A 112 19.77 3.10 5.60
C VAL A 112 19.11 2.85 6.95
N GLY A 113 17.78 3.03 7.05
CA GLY A 113 17.03 2.70 8.25
C GLY A 113 17.14 1.24 8.67
N ALA A 114 17.56 0.34 7.76
CA ALA A 114 17.75 -1.09 8.05
C ALA A 114 18.78 -1.36 9.16
N VAL A 115 19.69 -0.42 9.46
CA VAL A 115 20.60 -0.50 10.60
C VAL A 115 19.85 -0.61 11.94
N ASN A 116 18.63 -0.06 12.02
CA ASN A 116 17.78 -0.18 13.21
C ASN A 116 17.45 -1.64 13.57
N ASP A 117 17.50 -2.55 12.59
CA ASP A 117 17.23 -3.96 12.84
C ASP A 117 18.27 -4.62 13.74
N ILE A 118 19.55 -4.23 13.58
CA ILE A 118 20.67 -4.70 14.42
C ILE A 118 20.44 -4.31 15.88
N ALA A 119 19.92 -3.10 16.11
CA ALA A 119 19.60 -2.56 17.42
C ALA A 119 18.16 -2.87 17.88
N SER A 120 17.43 -3.75 17.19
CA SER A 120 16.02 -4.05 17.48
C SER A 120 15.70 -4.44 18.93
N PRO A 121 16.58 -5.15 19.69
CA PRO A 121 16.32 -5.44 21.10
C PRO A 121 16.25 -4.18 21.98
N MET A 122 16.98 -3.11 21.62
CA MET A 122 16.97 -1.84 22.36
C MET A 122 15.73 -1.01 22.03
N PHE A 123 15.15 -1.19 20.85
CA PHE A 123 13.93 -0.54 20.41
C PHE A 123 12.72 -1.42 20.70
N SER A 124 12.44 -1.73 21.97
CA SER A 124 11.21 -2.42 22.37
C SER A 124 9.97 -1.51 22.20
N ALA A 125 8.77 -2.09 22.28
CA ALA A 125 7.54 -1.30 22.25
C ALA A 125 7.53 -0.25 23.38
N GLY A 126 7.19 1.00 23.07
CA GLY A 126 7.19 2.09 24.04
C GLY A 126 8.55 2.69 24.40
N PHE A 127 9.66 2.23 23.80
CA PHE A 127 11.01 2.77 24.06
C PHE A 127 11.07 4.31 23.98
N TYR A 128 10.48 4.90 22.95
CA TYR A 128 10.51 6.34 22.74
C TYR A 128 9.76 7.13 23.83
N TYR A 129 8.69 6.57 24.41
CA TYR A 129 8.00 7.18 25.55
C TYR A 129 8.81 7.10 26.85
N LYS A 130 9.69 6.09 26.98
CA LYS A 130 10.54 5.96 28.17
C LYS A 130 11.79 6.85 28.10
N THR A 131 12.40 6.96 26.93
CA THR A 131 13.72 7.57 26.75
C THR A 131 13.67 9.06 26.41
N PHE A 132 12.66 9.52 25.67
CA PHE A 132 12.67 10.86 25.04
C PHE A 132 11.61 11.84 25.56
N MET A 133 10.93 11.54 26.67
CA MET A 133 9.92 12.46 27.23
C MET A 133 10.51 13.64 28.02
N TRP A 134 11.80 13.60 28.35
CA TRP A 134 12.51 14.65 29.07
C TRP A 134 13.75 15.11 28.30
N PRO A 135 14.05 16.42 28.23
CA PRO A 135 13.23 17.55 28.71
C PRO A 135 12.05 17.84 27.76
N LYS A 136 10.90 18.24 28.32
CA LYS A 136 9.64 18.45 27.58
C LYS A 136 9.77 19.44 26.40
N ALA A 137 10.66 20.42 26.50
CA ALA A 137 10.92 21.39 25.43
C ALA A 137 11.55 20.73 24.18
N ALA A 138 12.39 19.71 24.36
CA ALA A 138 13.04 18.99 23.26
C ALA A 138 12.09 18.01 22.55
N TRP A 139 10.97 17.62 23.19
CA TRP A 139 9.96 16.77 22.57
C TRP A 139 9.43 17.36 21.26
N LYS A 140 8.94 18.60 21.30
CA LYS A 140 8.32 19.25 20.14
C LYS A 140 9.31 19.55 19.02
N SER A 141 10.53 19.96 19.35
CA SER A 141 11.48 20.49 18.37
C SER A 141 12.50 19.47 17.86
N LEU A 142 12.78 18.41 18.62
CA LEU A 142 13.84 17.45 18.28
C LEU A 142 13.33 16.02 18.21
N TYR A 143 12.69 15.51 19.26
CA TYR A 143 12.37 14.09 19.36
C TYR A 143 11.17 13.72 18.47
N GLU A 144 10.04 14.41 18.63
CA GLU A 144 8.82 14.10 17.88
C GLU A 144 9.01 14.17 16.36
N PRO A 145 9.59 15.24 15.78
CA PRO A 145 9.75 15.31 14.32
C PRO A 145 10.62 14.18 13.76
N LYS A 146 11.74 13.87 14.43
CA LYS A 146 12.66 12.80 14.00
C LYS A 146 12.05 11.41 14.16
N ILE A 147 11.34 11.16 15.27
CA ILE A 147 10.68 9.88 15.52
C ILE A 147 9.54 9.68 14.52
N ARG A 148 8.73 10.72 14.25
CA ARG A 148 7.65 10.66 13.25
C ARG A 148 8.19 10.44 11.84
N ALA A 149 9.29 11.09 11.47
CA ALA A 149 9.93 10.89 10.18
C ALA A 149 10.49 9.47 10.02
N ALA A 150 11.00 8.86 11.10
CA ALA A 150 11.56 7.50 11.06
C ALA A 150 10.50 6.39 11.17
N ALA A 151 9.43 6.61 11.92
CA ALA A 151 8.44 5.58 12.25
C ALA A 151 7.07 5.75 11.56
N GLY A 152 6.82 6.90 10.93
CA GLY A 152 5.64 7.14 10.11
C GLY A 152 5.72 6.41 8.78
N LEU A 153 4.59 5.95 8.23
CA LEU A 153 4.57 5.23 6.96
C LEU A 153 4.32 6.16 5.77
N GLY A 154 3.12 6.72 5.66
CA GLY A 154 2.73 7.56 4.51
C GLY A 154 2.70 9.06 4.80
N VAL A 155 2.76 9.85 3.74
CA VAL A 155 2.69 11.32 3.77
C VAL A 155 1.33 11.75 3.24
N SER A 156 0.61 12.58 4.00
CA SER A 156 -0.67 13.12 3.55
C SER A 156 -0.45 14.26 2.55
N PRO A 157 -1.37 14.48 1.59
CA PRO A 157 -1.37 15.66 0.75
C PRO A 157 -1.35 16.97 1.55
N ASP A 158 -0.68 17.97 1.00
CA ASP A 158 -0.61 19.34 1.51
C ASP A 158 -1.54 20.31 0.77
N GLN A 159 -2.06 19.91 -0.39
CA GLN A 159 -3.05 20.67 -1.15
C GLN A 159 -4.48 20.27 -0.79
N PRO A 160 -5.47 21.18 -0.94
CA PRO A 160 -6.88 20.84 -0.76
C PRO A 160 -7.30 19.70 -1.70
N ASP A 161 -8.13 18.79 -1.20
CA ASP A 161 -8.72 17.72 -2.02
C ASP A 161 -9.67 18.32 -3.07
N PRO A 162 -9.39 18.15 -4.37
CA PRO A 162 -10.23 18.69 -5.45
C PRO A 162 -11.43 17.79 -5.80
N ASP A 163 -11.54 16.59 -5.22
CA ASP A 163 -12.60 15.64 -5.58
C ASP A 163 -13.93 15.98 -4.88
N HIS A 164 -15.04 15.63 -5.54
CA HIS A 164 -16.39 15.82 -5.02
C HIS A 164 -17.00 14.48 -4.60
N TYR A 165 -17.53 14.44 -3.39
CA TYR A 165 -18.14 13.24 -2.82
C TYR A 165 -19.63 13.48 -2.58
N SER A 166 -20.45 12.47 -2.89
CA SER A 166 -21.90 12.53 -2.71
C SER A 166 -22.39 11.35 -1.89
N SER A 167 -23.55 11.51 -1.25
CA SER A 167 -24.24 10.49 -0.48
C SER A 167 -25.55 10.12 -1.16
N ARG A 168 -25.94 8.84 -1.08
CA ARG A 168 -27.22 8.34 -1.58
C ARG A 168 -27.96 7.61 -0.47
N TYR A 169 -29.27 7.80 -0.42
CA TYR A 169 -30.18 7.13 0.51
C TYR A 169 -31.14 6.26 -0.28
N ALA A 170 -31.37 5.03 0.19
CA ALA A 170 -32.27 4.07 -0.43
C ALA A 170 -32.87 3.15 0.63
N HIS A 171 -34.05 2.61 0.33
CA HIS A 171 -34.70 1.56 1.11
C HIS A 171 -34.67 0.25 0.32
N CYS A 172 -34.60 -0.87 1.04
CA CYS A 172 -34.75 -2.21 0.49
C CYS A 172 -35.41 -3.09 1.55
N ASP A 173 -36.11 -4.14 1.11
CA ASP A 173 -36.70 -5.12 2.04
C ASP A 173 -35.60 -6.00 2.65
N VAL A 174 -34.61 -6.39 1.84
CA VAL A 174 -33.46 -7.21 2.24
C VAL A 174 -32.15 -6.64 1.71
N LEU A 175 -31.18 -6.43 2.59
CA LEU A 175 -29.80 -6.05 2.25
C LEU A 175 -28.86 -7.24 2.46
N VAL A 176 -28.23 -7.72 1.39
CA VAL A 176 -27.23 -8.79 1.45
C VAL A 176 -25.81 -8.19 1.44
N LEU A 177 -25.02 -8.46 2.49
CA LEU A 177 -23.63 -7.99 2.61
C LEU A 177 -22.64 -9.11 2.24
N GLY A 178 -21.99 -8.95 1.08
CA GLY A 178 -20.93 -9.84 0.58
C GLY A 178 -21.38 -10.71 -0.59
N GLY A 179 -20.62 -10.70 -1.69
CA GLY A 179 -20.94 -11.40 -2.94
C GLY A 179 -20.35 -12.82 -3.06
N GLY A 180 -20.08 -13.49 -1.93
CA GLY A 180 -19.63 -14.88 -1.93
C GLY A 180 -20.78 -15.87 -2.20
N ALA A 181 -20.50 -17.17 -2.23
CA ALA A 181 -21.52 -18.20 -2.51
C ALA A 181 -22.77 -18.09 -1.61
N ALA A 182 -22.58 -17.85 -0.30
CA ALA A 182 -23.67 -17.67 0.65
C ALA A 182 -24.50 -16.41 0.35
N GLY A 183 -23.85 -15.29 0.02
CA GLY A 183 -24.54 -14.05 -0.31
C GLY A 183 -25.28 -14.12 -1.64
N ILE A 184 -24.69 -14.75 -2.66
CA ILE A 184 -25.35 -15.00 -3.95
C ILE A 184 -26.60 -15.86 -3.75
N ALA A 185 -26.50 -16.94 -2.96
CA ALA A 185 -27.64 -17.80 -2.66
C ALA A 185 -28.75 -17.05 -1.89
N ALA A 186 -28.37 -16.24 -0.89
CA ALA A 186 -29.31 -15.41 -0.13
C ALA A 186 -30.00 -14.36 -1.01
N ALA A 187 -29.25 -13.69 -1.90
CA ALA A 187 -29.79 -12.71 -2.84
C ALA A 187 -30.74 -13.37 -3.86
N LEU A 188 -30.40 -14.56 -4.37
CA LEU A 188 -31.27 -15.31 -5.28
C LEU A 188 -32.58 -15.73 -4.59
N ALA A 189 -32.53 -16.11 -3.32
CA ALA A 189 -33.72 -16.50 -2.56
C ALA A 189 -34.61 -15.30 -2.18
N ALA A 190 -34.05 -14.08 -2.14
CA ALA A 190 -34.77 -12.85 -1.81
C ALA A 190 -35.29 -12.09 -3.05
N ALA A 191 -34.83 -12.44 -4.25
CA ALA A 191 -35.20 -11.83 -5.53
C ALA A 191 -36.47 -12.45 -6.13
#